data_AF-A0A9X2B5D6-F1
#
_entry.id   AF-A0A9X2B5D6-F1
#
_cell.length_a   1.000
_cell.length_b   1.000
_cell.length_c   1.000
_cell.angle_alpha   90.00
_cell.angle_beta   90.00
_cell.angle_gamma   90.00
#
_symmetry.space_group_name_H-M   'P 1'
#
loop_
_entity.id
_entity.type
_entity.pdbx_description
1 polymer ?
#
loop_
_entity_poly.entity_id
_entity_poly.type
_entity_poly.pdbx_seq_one_letter_code
_entity_poly.pdbx_strand_id
1 'polypeptide(L)'
;MDLHPYKNLTQWFATTLFLIGFCCLQLLLEIQMHGNPVLGVMFLVLGLAFVTSAVFIGADLFTKKQVSSEGRVINKGNKIVHILTTEEKLKRLKISQSDVSEKLAANQRVEFTLTLYTKMPVRIRILERPEEQEEIDDSK
;
A
#
# COMPACT_ATOMS: atom_id res chain seq x y z
N MET A 1 -10.27 12.16 1.93
CA MET A 1 -9.07 12.24 2.78
C MET A 1 -7.92 11.68 1.97
N ASP A 2 -6.88 12.47 1.76
CA ASP A 2 -5.75 12.10 0.89
C ASP A 2 -4.59 11.58 1.74
N LEU A 3 -4.12 10.37 1.45
CA LEU A 3 -3.13 9.65 2.26
C LEU A 3 -1.68 9.87 1.80
N HIS A 4 -1.47 10.73 0.78
CA HIS A 4 -0.18 11.08 0.16
C HIS A 4 0.86 9.92 0.16
N PRO A 5 0.53 8.74 -0.42
CA PRO A 5 1.40 7.57 -0.35
C PRO A 5 2.71 7.75 -1.12
N TYR A 6 2.76 8.70 -2.06
CA TYR A 6 3.90 8.95 -2.93
C TYR A 6 5.17 9.35 -2.16
N LYS A 7 5.07 10.03 -1.02
CA LYS A 7 6.27 10.33 -0.20
C LYS A 7 6.93 9.04 0.31
N ASN A 8 6.11 8.13 0.82
CA ASN A 8 6.58 6.83 1.31
C ASN A 8 7.04 5.95 0.14
N LEU A 9 6.33 5.98 -1.00
CA LEU A 9 6.72 5.25 -2.20
C LEU A 9 8.08 5.71 -2.74
N THR A 10 8.33 7.02 -2.79
CA THR A 10 9.61 7.59 -3.22
C THR A 10 10.73 7.19 -2.26
N GLN A 11 10.49 7.22 -0.95
CA GLN A 11 11.47 6.74 0.02
C GLN A 11 11.78 5.26 -0.20
N TRP A 12 10.75 4.42 -0.37
CA TRP A 12 10.90 2.99 -0.62
C TRP A 12 11.63 2.71 -1.93
N PHE A 13 11.33 3.48 -2.97
CA PHE A 13 12.02 3.41 -4.25
C PHE A 13 13.50 3.75 -4.11
N ALA A 14 13.82 4.88 -3.45
CA ALA A 14 15.20 5.29 -3.21
C ALA A 14 15.98 4.27 -2.38
N THR A 15 15.38 3.72 -1.31
CA THR A 15 16.01 2.65 -0.52
C THR A 15 16.22 1.38 -1.35
N THR A 16 15.28 1.04 -2.24
CA THR A 16 15.41 -0.14 -3.11
C THR A 16 16.56 0.04 -4.10
N LEU A 17 16.68 1.22 -4.72
CA LEU A 17 17.80 1.53 -5.63
C LEU A 17 19.15 1.48 -4.91
N PHE A 18 19.23 2.00 -3.70
CA PHE A 18 20.44 1.93 -2.89
C PHE A 18 20.83 0.47 -2.59
N LEU A 19 19.86 -0.38 -2.21
CA LEU A 19 20.09 -1.79 -1.94
C LEU A 19 20.52 -2.57 -3.19
N ILE A 20 20.00 -2.24 -4.37
CA ILE A 20 20.47 -2.81 -5.64
C ILE A 20 21.94 -2.47 -5.85
N GLY A 21 22.33 -1.20 -5.68
CA GLY A 21 23.72 -0.76 -5.79
C GLY A 21 24.64 -1.50 -4.81
N PHE A 22 24.19 -1.67 -3.57
CA PHE A 22 24.91 -2.45 -2.56
C PHE A 22 25.07 -3.92 -2.96
N CYS A 23 24.00 -4.58 -3.45
CA CYS A 23 24.07 -5.97 -3.91
C CYS A 23 25.04 -6.13 -5.08
N CYS A 24 25.03 -5.21 -6.05
CA CYS A 24 25.98 -5.22 -7.16
C CYS A 24 27.42 -5.07 -6.68
N LEU A 25 27.68 -4.16 -5.73
CA LEU A 25 29.03 -3.95 -5.18
C LEU A 25 29.52 -5.19 -4.42
N GLN A 26 28.68 -5.81 -3.59
CA GLN A 26 29.02 -7.06 -2.90
C GLN A 26 29.31 -8.18 -3.89
N LEU A 27 28.50 -8.32 -4.94
CA LEU A 27 28.71 -9.32 -5.98
C LEU A 27 30.04 -9.12 -6.71
N LEU A 28 30.42 -7.88 -7.02
CA LEU A 28 31.73 -7.57 -7.61
C LEU A 28 32.87 -7.93 -6.65
N LEU A 29 32.74 -7.63 -5.36
CA LEU A 29 33.77 -7.97 -4.37
C LEU A 29 33.97 -9.48 -4.24
N GLU A 30 32.89 -10.25 -4.16
CA GLU A 30 32.95 -11.72 -4.10
C GLU A 30 33.63 -12.30 -5.35
N ILE A 31 33.38 -11.76 -6.54
CA ILE A 31 34.04 -12.20 -7.78
C ILE A 31 35.54 -11.86 -7.74
N GLN A 32 35.91 -10.64 -7.36
CA GLN A 32 37.31 -10.20 -7.36
C GLN A 32 38.16 -10.94 -6.32
N MET A 33 37.61 -11.14 -5.12
CA MET A 33 38.32 -11.77 -4.00
C MET A 33 38.32 -13.30 -4.08
N HIS A 34 37.77 -13.89 -5.15
CA HIS A 34 37.52 -15.33 -5.24
C HIS A 34 36.81 -15.84 -3.98
N GLY A 35 35.83 -15.05 -3.54
CA GLY A 35 35.04 -15.32 -2.35
C GLY A 35 34.13 -16.53 -2.52
N ASN A 36 33.24 -16.73 -1.55
CA ASN A 36 32.41 -17.92 -1.57
C ASN A 36 31.36 -17.79 -2.70
N PRO A 37 31.34 -18.69 -3.71
CA PRO A 37 30.40 -18.60 -4.81
C PRO A 37 28.94 -18.66 -4.36
N VAL A 38 28.66 -19.31 -3.22
CA VAL A 38 27.32 -19.36 -2.62
C VAL A 38 26.85 -17.96 -2.21
N LEU A 39 27.73 -17.13 -1.63
CA LEU A 39 27.39 -15.75 -1.26
C LEU A 39 27.13 -14.90 -2.50
N GLY A 40 27.96 -15.04 -3.54
CA GLY A 40 27.74 -14.37 -4.82
C GLY A 40 26.37 -14.67 -5.43
N VAL A 41 25.96 -15.94 -5.45
CA VAL A 41 24.64 -16.35 -5.94
C VAL A 41 23.51 -15.78 -5.07
N MET A 42 23.67 -15.77 -3.73
CA MET A 42 22.69 -15.18 -2.83
C MET A 42 22.48 -13.68 -3.08
N PHE A 43 23.56 -12.91 -3.25
CA PHE A 43 23.48 -11.48 -3.57
C PHE A 43 22.87 -11.24 -4.96
N LEU A 44 23.11 -12.12 -5.93
CA LEU A 44 22.47 -12.05 -7.24
C LEU A 44 20.95 -12.21 -7.14
N VAL A 45 20.49 -13.26 -6.45
CA VAL A 45 19.05 -13.53 -6.27
C VAL A 45 18.38 -12.38 -5.52
N LEU A 46 19.03 -11.87 -4.47
CA LEU A 46 18.52 -10.74 -3.71
C LEU A 46 18.46 -9.45 -4.56
N GLY A 47 19.49 -9.20 -5.37
CA GLY A 47 19.52 -8.09 -6.31
C GLY A 47 18.37 -8.15 -7.32
N LEU A 48 18.10 -9.32 -7.90
CA LEU A 48 16.97 -9.53 -8.81
C LEU A 48 15.62 -9.22 -8.13
N ALA A 49 15.43 -9.69 -6.89
CA ALA A 49 14.22 -9.39 -6.13
C ALA A 49 14.02 -7.88 -5.89
N PHE A 50 15.10 -7.15 -5.58
CA PHE A 50 15.05 -5.70 -5.45
C PHE A 50 14.79 -5.00 -6.78
N VAL A 51 15.38 -5.45 -7.90
CA VAL A 51 15.09 -4.90 -9.24
C VAL A 51 13.62 -5.07 -9.58
N THR A 52 13.05 -6.26 -9.37
CA THR A 52 11.61 -6.50 -9.60
C THR A 52 10.75 -5.56 -8.74
N SER A 53 11.10 -5.40 -7.46
CA SER A 53 10.39 -4.49 -6.55
C SER A 53 10.48 -3.03 -7.00
N ALA A 54 11.66 -2.58 -7.43
CA ALA A 54 11.88 -1.23 -7.95
C ALA A 54 11.07 -0.96 -9.21
N VAL A 55 10.92 -1.94 -10.11
CA VAL A 55 10.08 -1.79 -11.31
C VAL A 55 8.62 -1.57 -10.94
N PHE A 56 8.06 -2.33 -10.01
CA PHE A 56 6.66 -2.15 -9.59
C PHE A 56 6.42 -0.81 -8.88
N ILE A 57 7.30 -0.44 -7.95
CA ILE A 57 7.22 0.83 -7.22
C ILE A 57 7.41 2.01 -8.19
N GLY A 58 8.38 1.90 -9.10
CA GLY A 58 8.62 2.89 -10.14
C GLY A 58 7.42 3.03 -11.07
N ALA A 59 6.83 1.93 -11.53
CA ALA A 59 5.63 1.95 -12.37
C ALA A 59 4.48 2.70 -11.70
N ASP A 60 4.25 2.49 -10.40
CA ASP A 60 3.24 3.25 -9.65
C ASP A 60 3.59 4.74 -9.50
N LEU A 61 4.87 5.09 -9.29
CA LEU A 61 5.33 6.49 -9.21
C LEU A 61 5.19 7.25 -10.52
N PHE A 62 5.58 6.62 -11.63
CA PHE A 62 5.60 7.25 -12.96
C PHE A 62 4.22 7.29 -13.59
N THR A 63 3.50 6.17 -13.60
CA THR A 63 2.20 6.10 -14.28
C THR A 63 1.09 6.73 -13.46
N LYS A 64 1.25 6.81 -12.13
CA LYS A 64 0.24 7.27 -11.18
C LYS A 64 -1.14 6.61 -11.40
N LYS A 65 -1.16 5.42 -11.99
CA LYS A 65 -2.38 4.67 -12.27
C LYS A 65 -3.02 4.28 -10.95
N GLN A 66 -4.31 4.57 -10.86
CA GLN A 66 -5.10 4.41 -9.65
C GLN A 66 -6.35 3.58 -9.97
N VAL A 67 -6.78 2.80 -8.99
CA VAL A 67 -8.01 2.02 -9.05
C VAL A 67 -8.88 2.42 -7.87
N SER A 68 -10.09 2.90 -8.13
CA SER A 68 -11.10 3.13 -7.11
C SER A 68 -11.93 1.87 -6.88
N SER A 69 -12.38 1.68 -5.66
CA SER A 69 -13.31 0.63 -5.28
C SER A 69 -14.18 1.14 -4.14
N GLU A 70 -15.43 0.70 -4.11
CA GLU A 70 -16.36 1.02 -3.03
C GLU A 70 -16.53 -0.17 -2.09
N GLY A 71 -16.79 0.12 -0.82
CA GLY A 71 -17.06 -0.90 0.16
C GLY A 71 -17.55 -0.36 1.50
N ARG A 72 -17.91 -1.28 2.39
CA ARG A 72 -18.32 -1.00 3.76
C ARG A 72 -17.20 -1.40 4.72
N VAL A 73 -16.86 -0.53 5.66
CA VAL A 73 -15.91 -0.85 6.73
C VAL A 73 -16.55 -1.84 7.68
N ILE A 74 -16.02 -3.07 7.80
CA ILE A 74 -16.55 -4.07 8.74
C ILE A 74 -15.86 -3.93 10.09
N ASN A 75 -14.54 -3.74 10.07
CA ASN A 75 -13.73 -3.75 11.28
C ASN A 75 -12.56 -2.77 11.15
N LYS A 76 -12.25 -2.08 12.25
CA LYS A 76 -11.15 -1.14 12.38
C LYS A 76 -10.23 -1.59 13.50
N GLY A 77 -8.97 -1.89 13.15
CA GLY A 77 -7.85 -1.90 14.09
C GLY A 77 -7.05 -0.60 13.98
N ASN A 78 -6.08 -0.38 14.88
CA ASN A 78 -5.34 0.90 14.98
C ASN A 78 -4.83 1.48 13.64
N LYS A 79 -4.17 0.66 12.82
CA LYS A 79 -3.59 1.07 11.52
C LYS A 79 -4.15 0.28 10.34
N ILE A 80 -5.15 -0.56 10.58
CA ILE A 80 -5.61 -1.56 9.62
C ILE A 80 -7.13 -1.53 9.60
N VAL A 81 -7.68 -1.27 8.43
CA VAL A 81 -9.13 -1.23 8.21
C VAL A 81 -9.51 -2.38 7.28
N HIS A 82 -10.51 -3.16 7.68
CA HIS A 82 -11.09 -4.23 6.88
C HIS A 82 -12.33 -3.69 6.20
N ILE A 83 -12.32 -3.70 4.87
CA ILE A 83 -13.39 -3.18 4.03
C ILE A 83 -13.96 -4.33 3.22
N LEU A 84 -15.26 -4.56 3.31
CA LEU A 84 -16.00 -5.43 2.41
C LEU A 84 -16.33 -4.64 1.15
N THR A 85 -15.78 -5.03 0.01
CA THR A 85 -16.14 -4.38 -1.25
C THR A 85 -17.56 -4.74 -1.67
N THR A 86 -18.14 -3.98 -2.60
CA THR A 86 -19.43 -4.32 -3.25
C THR A 86 -19.42 -5.69 -3.93
N GLU A 87 -18.25 -6.20 -4.34
CA GLU A 87 -18.05 -7.56 -4.86
C GLU A 87 -17.94 -8.65 -3.77
N GLU A 88 -18.33 -8.37 -2.52
CA GLU A 88 -18.24 -9.29 -1.37
C GLU A 88 -16.82 -9.77 -1.01
N LYS A 89 -15.77 -9.14 -1.54
CA LYS A 89 -14.38 -9.44 -1.19
C LYS A 89 -13.93 -8.63 0.02
N LEU A 90 -13.28 -9.31 0.97
CA LEU A 90 -12.64 -8.66 2.10
C LEU A 90 -11.28 -8.08 1.70
N LYS A 91 -11.12 -6.76 1.76
CA LYS A 91 -9.84 -6.07 1.56
C LYS A 91 -9.30 -5.52 2.88
N ARG A 92 -8.03 -5.78 3.13
CA ARG A 92 -7.27 -5.25 4.27
C ARG A 92 -6.46 -4.05 3.81
N LEU A 93 -6.74 -2.88 4.38
CA LEU A 93 -6.07 -1.63 4.05
C LEU A 93 -5.25 -1.13 5.23
N LYS A 94 -3.95 -0.93 5.00
CA LYS A 94 -3.05 -0.34 5.99
C LYS A 94 -3.05 1.17 5.84
N ILE A 95 -3.55 1.86 6.86
CA ILE A 95 -3.61 3.32 6.92
C ILE A 95 -2.50 3.81 7.85
N SER A 96 -1.50 4.48 7.28
CA SER A 96 -0.35 4.99 8.03
C SER A 96 -0.64 6.30 8.77
N GLN A 97 -1.63 7.08 8.32
CA GLN A 97 -2.03 8.34 8.94
C GLN A 97 -3.09 8.10 10.02
N SER A 98 -2.75 8.41 11.27
CA SER A 98 -3.65 8.31 12.44
C SER A 98 -4.98 9.02 12.20
N ASP A 99 -4.92 10.24 11.68
CA ASP A 99 -6.07 11.13 11.54
C ASP A 99 -7.13 10.57 10.57
N VAL A 100 -6.70 9.81 9.57
CA VAL A 100 -7.60 9.13 8.62
C VAL A 100 -8.15 7.85 9.22
N SER A 101 -7.33 7.11 9.97
CA SER A 101 -7.78 5.93 10.71
C SER A 101 -8.85 6.31 11.74
N GLU A 102 -8.64 7.39 12.49
CA GLU A 102 -9.55 7.86 13.54
C GLU A 102 -10.93 8.23 13.00
N LYS A 103 -10.99 8.92 11.87
CA LYS A 103 -12.25 9.37 11.25
C LYS A 103 -13.08 8.24 10.62
N LEU A 104 -12.48 7.09 10.35
CA LEU A 104 -13.19 5.92 9.86
C LEU A 104 -13.89 5.20 11.02
N ALA A 105 -15.17 4.91 10.84
CA ALA A 105 -15.96 4.10 11.76
C ALA A 105 -16.41 2.79 11.10
N ALA A 106 -16.73 1.79 11.91
CA ALA A 106 -17.37 0.58 11.42
C ALA A 106 -18.74 0.92 10.79
N ASN A 107 -19.17 0.09 9.84
CA ASN A 107 -20.40 0.22 9.06
C ASN A 107 -20.49 1.43 8.12
N GLN A 108 -19.47 2.28 8.04
CA GLN A 108 -19.42 3.36 7.05
C GLN A 108 -19.22 2.82 5.63
N ARG A 109 -19.96 3.38 4.66
CA ARG A 109 -19.65 3.21 3.24
C ARG A 109 -18.56 4.18 2.83
N VAL A 110 -17.53 3.64 2.20
CA VAL A 110 -16.35 4.39 1.78
C VAL A 110 -15.94 3.99 0.37
N GLU A 111 -15.56 4.99 -0.41
CA GLU A 111 -14.81 4.82 -1.65
C GLU A 111 -13.33 4.94 -1.32
N PHE A 112 -12.52 3.97 -1.73
CA PHE A 112 -11.08 4.01 -1.54
C PHE A 112 -10.34 3.82 -2.86
N THR A 113 -9.28 4.60 -3.03
CA THR A 113 -8.43 4.60 -4.21
C THR A 113 -7.09 3.99 -3.85
N LEU A 114 -6.63 3.03 -4.64
CA LEU A 114 -5.35 2.34 -4.49
C LEU A 114 -4.45 2.59 -5.69
N THR A 115 -3.13 2.51 -5.49
CA THR A 115 -2.19 2.36 -6.59
C THR A 115 -2.44 1.03 -7.32
N LEU A 116 -2.12 0.99 -8.61
CA LEU A 116 -2.43 -0.17 -9.45
C LEU A 116 -1.61 -1.40 -9.07
N TYR A 117 -0.30 -1.25 -8.87
CA TYR A 117 0.61 -2.39 -8.66
C TYR A 117 0.85 -2.70 -7.18
N THR A 118 1.26 -1.70 -6.38
CA THR A 118 1.59 -1.86 -4.95
C THR A 118 0.36 -1.88 -4.04
N LYS A 119 -0.84 -1.60 -4.58
CA LYS A 119 -2.12 -1.57 -3.85
C LYS A 119 -2.09 -0.67 -2.61
N MET A 120 -1.27 0.38 -2.62
CA MET A 120 -1.17 1.33 -1.52
C MET A 120 -2.33 2.33 -1.56
N PRO A 121 -2.95 2.64 -0.40
CA PRO A 121 -4.07 3.57 -0.34
C PRO A 121 -3.61 5.00 -0.66
N VAL A 122 -4.27 5.60 -1.66
CA VAL A 122 -4.04 6.98 -2.11
C VAL A 122 -5.05 7.93 -1.49
N ARG A 123 -6.32 7.53 -1.50
CA ARG A 123 -7.44 8.36 -1.07
C ARG A 123 -8.53 7.50 -0.47
N ILE A 124 -9.17 7.99 0.58
CA ILE A 124 -10.40 7.40 1.12
C ILE A 124 -11.44 8.51 1.25
N ARG A 125 -12.62 8.30 0.68
CA ARG A 125 -13.77 9.19 0.75
C ARG A 125 -14.92 8.47 1.44
N ILE A 126 -15.51 9.12 2.43
CA ILE A 126 -16.71 8.61 3.10
C ILE A 126 -17.90 8.99 2.22
N LEU A 127 -18.72 8.00 1.85
CA LEU A 127 -19.92 8.19 1.04
C LEU A 127 -21.15 8.40 1.93
N GLU A 128 -21.27 7.63 3.01
CA GLU A 128 -22.37 7.72 3.98
C GLU A 128 -21.81 7.63 5.41
N ARG A 129 -22.24 8.55 6.28
CA ARG A 129 -21.98 8.47 7.73
C ARG A 129 -23.02 7.56 8.39
N PRO A 130 -22.69 6.93 9.54
CA PRO A 130 -23.62 6.00 10.22
C PRO A 130 -24.82 6.68 10.89
N GLU A 131 -25.03 7.99 10.75
CA GLU A 131 -26.06 8.74 11.47
C GLU A 131 -26.79 9.68 10.51
N GLU A 132 -27.81 9.14 9.84
CA GLU A 132 -28.95 9.87 9.26
C GLU A 132 -30.07 8.85 8.96
N GLN A 133 -30.39 8.00 9.94
CA GLN A 133 -31.49 7.02 9.86
C GLN A 133 -32.45 7.04 11.06
N GLU A 134 -32.40 8.04 11.93
CA GLU A 134 -33.40 8.21 12.99
C GLU A 134 -34.00 9.63 12.95
N GLU A 135 -35.01 9.83 12.11
CA GLU A 135 -36.17 10.71 12.37
C GLU A 135 -37.19 10.64 11.20
N ILE A 136 -37.63 9.43 10.82
CA ILE A 136 -38.91 9.27 10.10
C ILE A 136 -39.59 8.00 10.59
N ASP A 137 -40.02 7.98 11.86
CA ASP A 137 -41.26 7.31 12.23
C ASP A 137 -41.67 7.69 13.67
N ASP A 138 -42.47 8.74 13.81
CA ASP A 138 -43.53 8.70 14.82
C ASP A 138 -44.76 9.46 14.30
N SER A 139 -45.50 8.74 13.46
CA SER A 139 -46.94 8.52 13.58
C SER A 139 -47.86 9.65 14.12
N LYS A 140 -48.73 10.11 13.22
CA LYS A 140 -50.19 10.37 13.36
C LYS A 140 -50.72 11.32 14.43
#